data_AF-A0A366AZQ6-F1
#
_entry.id   AF-A0A366AZQ6-F1
#
_cell.length_a   1.000
_cell.length_b   1.000
_cell.length_c   1.000
_cell.angle_alpha   90.00
_cell.angle_beta   90.00
_cell.angle_gamma   90.00
#
_symmetry.space_group_name_H-M   'P 1'
#
loop_
_entity.id
_entity.type
_entity.pdbx_description
1 polymer ?
#
loop_
_entity_poly.entity_id
_entity_poly.type
_entity_poly.pdbx_seq_one_letter_code
_entity_poly.pdbx_strand_id
1 'polypeptide(L)'
;MKRILFSIALVVLVATVGSSQIQDQDQDRNQDRIMLVDGDVLQIRDRDQVRLKDKVTLTDGTTINPNGSYQTSDGKKLRLRDGECLDMNGVKYTNEYQYRQRIQNENKNLSEAQIREKNQNRTQFMLLNGTVFQVRNESQNRIQEKLNLGNGVVIKPDGSYQTRSQNKLRLKEGECLNMDGQKFQNAYTHRKMTIQKQMDANKVRMNKKIQSKPNIQKRGRVQ
;
A
#
# COMPACT_ATOMS: atom_id res chain seq x y z
N MET A 1 -70.21 26.97 6.00
CA MET A 1 -69.18 26.23 5.25
C MET A 1 -67.81 26.60 5.82
N LYS A 2 -67.05 25.61 6.27
CA LYS A 2 -65.80 25.73 7.06
C LYS A 2 -64.64 26.27 6.21
N ARG A 3 -63.90 27.26 6.71
CA ARG A 3 -62.60 27.67 6.16
C ARG A 3 -61.52 26.79 6.79
N ILE A 4 -60.84 26.00 5.96
CA ILE A 4 -59.78 25.08 6.39
C ILE A 4 -58.46 25.88 6.49
N LEU A 5 -57.87 25.84 7.68
CA LEU A 5 -56.52 26.28 7.99
C LEU A 5 -55.50 25.39 7.27
N PHE A 6 -54.62 25.97 6.46
CA PHE A 6 -53.41 25.29 5.99
C PHE A 6 -52.22 25.74 6.84
N SER A 7 -51.89 24.93 7.83
CA SER A 7 -50.66 25.01 8.60
C SER A 7 -49.52 24.49 7.73
N ILE A 8 -48.61 25.37 7.31
CA ILE A 8 -47.39 24.98 6.60
C ILE A 8 -46.44 24.35 7.62
N ALA A 9 -46.34 23.03 7.59
CA ALA A 9 -45.35 22.29 8.36
C ALA A 9 -43.96 22.49 7.72
N LEU A 10 -43.10 23.23 8.41
CA LEU A 10 -41.67 23.33 8.10
C LEU A 10 -41.01 21.98 8.42
N VAL A 11 -40.91 21.11 7.41
CA VAL A 11 -40.10 19.90 7.50
C VAL A 11 -38.63 20.33 7.45
N VAL A 12 -38.00 20.38 8.63
CA VAL A 12 -36.54 20.50 8.73
C VAL A 12 -35.95 19.19 8.23
N LEU A 13 -35.59 19.16 6.94
CA LEU A 13 -34.77 18.10 6.38
C LEU A 13 -33.39 18.21 7.04
N VAL A 14 -33.17 17.41 8.09
CA VAL A 14 -31.83 17.17 8.62
C VAL A 14 -31.07 16.46 7.51
N ALA A 15 -30.29 17.22 6.76
CA ALA A 15 -29.33 16.67 5.82
C ALA A 15 -28.33 15.85 6.64
N THR A 16 -28.50 14.53 6.64
CA THR A 16 -27.43 13.61 7.00
C THR A 16 -26.31 13.88 6.01
N VAL A 17 -25.33 14.68 6.43
CA VAL A 17 -24.05 14.82 5.73
C VAL A 17 -23.47 13.43 5.61
N GLY A 18 -23.65 12.85 4.42
CA GLY A 18 -23.10 11.57 4.05
C GLY A 18 -21.61 11.62 4.35
N SER A 19 -21.16 10.65 5.13
CA SER A 19 -19.76 10.29 5.21
C SER A 19 -19.22 10.28 3.78
N SER A 20 -18.32 11.21 3.49
CA SER A 20 -17.50 11.18 2.30
C SER A 20 -16.67 9.90 2.40
N GLN A 21 -17.27 8.80 1.96
CA GLN A 21 -16.57 7.58 1.63
C GLN A 21 -15.60 8.01 0.54
N ILE A 22 -14.35 8.22 0.94
CA ILE A 22 -13.21 8.21 0.03
C ILE A 22 -13.42 6.96 -0.79
N GLN A 23 -13.82 7.15 -2.04
CA GLN A 23 -14.17 6.09 -2.95
C GLN A 23 -12.97 5.14 -2.98
N ASP A 24 -13.15 3.94 -2.44
CA ASP A 24 -12.18 2.85 -2.36
C ASP A 24 -11.90 2.38 -3.81
N GLN A 25 -11.24 3.22 -4.62
CA GLN A 25 -10.62 2.84 -5.88
C GLN A 25 -9.28 2.14 -5.61
N ASP A 26 -9.25 1.28 -4.59
CA ASP A 26 -8.04 0.67 -4.03
C ASP A 26 -7.60 -0.59 -4.80
N GLN A 27 -8.17 -0.82 -5.99
CA GLN A 27 -8.12 -2.13 -6.62
C GLN A 27 -6.78 -2.49 -7.29
N ASP A 28 -5.87 -1.55 -7.56
CA ASP A 28 -4.59 -1.87 -8.20
C ASP A 28 -3.52 -0.77 -8.03
N ARG A 29 -3.48 -0.10 -6.86
CA ARG A 29 -2.73 1.16 -6.71
C ARG A 29 -1.27 1.02 -6.25
N ASN A 30 -0.87 -0.08 -5.61
CA ASN A 30 0.31 -0.05 -4.74
C ASN A 30 1.30 -1.18 -4.98
N GLN A 31 1.84 -1.29 -6.19
CA GLN A 31 3.02 -2.10 -6.38
C GLN A 31 4.15 -1.31 -7.05
N ASP A 32 5.25 -1.25 -6.31
CA ASP A 32 6.44 -0.53 -6.73
C ASP A 32 7.15 -1.33 -7.83
N ARG A 33 7.60 -0.63 -8.86
CA ARG A 33 8.35 -1.23 -9.95
C ARG A 33 9.30 -0.23 -10.58
N ILE A 34 10.28 -0.77 -11.28
CA ILE A 34 11.21 -0.02 -12.13
C ILE A 34 10.85 -0.29 -13.58
N MET A 35 10.68 0.75 -14.39
CA MET A 35 10.29 0.64 -15.80
C MET A 35 11.20 1.52 -16.65
N LEU A 36 11.60 1.06 -17.83
CA LEU A 36 12.28 1.90 -18.81
C LEU A 36 11.22 2.48 -19.76
N VAL A 37 11.18 3.81 -19.90
CA VAL A 37 10.25 4.53 -20.78
C VAL A 37 11.01 5.65 -21.47
N ASP A 38 11.03 5.66 -22.81
CA ASP A 38 11.68 6.66 -23.65
C ASP A 38 13.16 6.90 -23.26
N GLY A 39 13.85 5.83 -22.86
CA GLY A 39 15.25 5.87 -22.44
C GLY A 39 15.47 6.29 -20.98
N ASP A 40 14.42 6.67 -20.26
CA ASP A 40 14.46 7.03 -18.85
C ASP A 40 14.03 5.86 -17.96
N VAL A 41 14.84 5.53 -16.96
CA VAL A 41 14.44 4.58 -15.93
C VAL A 41 13.57 5.30 -14.91
N LEU A 42 12.31 4.90 -14.83
CA LEU A 42 11.33 5.41 -13.91
C LEU A 42 11.12 4.42 -12.78
N GLN A 43 11.14 4.94 -11.55
CA GLN A 43 10.58 4.24 -10.42
C GLN A 43 9.13 4.66 -10.26
N ILE A 44 8.22 3.69 -10.37
CA ILE A 44 6.79 3.92 -10.22
C ILE A 44 6.36 3.44 -8.84
N ARG A 45 5.89 4.35 -7.99
CA ARG A 45 5.35 4.06 -6.65
C ARG A 45 4.01 4.76 -6.49
N ASP A 46 2.95 4.01 -6.23
CA ASP A 46 1.60 4.55 -5.99
C ASP A 46 1.12 5.60 -7.04
N ARG A 47 1.51 5.41 -8.31
CA ARG A 47 1.32 6.29 -9.50
C ARG A 47 2.32 7.43 -9.65
N ASP A 48 3.10 7.76 -8.64
CA ASP A 48 4.22 8.69 -8.78
C ASP A 48 5.30 8.04 -9.63
N GLN A 49 5.76 8.75 -10.65
CA GLN A 49 6.84 8.33 -11.53
C GLN A 49 8.03 9.24 -11.27
N VAL A 50 9.07 8.68 -10.65
CA VAL A 50 10.28 9.41 -10.34
C VAL A 50 11.39 8.86 -11.21
N ARG A 51 12.04 9.74 -11.97
CA ARG A 51 13.24 9.38 -12.73
C ARG A 51 14.32 8.93 -11.76
N LEU A 52 14.85 7.74 -12.00
CA LEU A 52 15.91 7.16 -11.19
C LEU A 52 17.21 7.94 -11.43
N LYS A 53 17.72 8.60 -10.38
CA LYS A 53 18.98 9.36 -10.44
C LYS A 53 20.18 8.54 -9.96
N ASP A 54 19.95 7.69 -8.99
CA ASP A 54 20.97 6.84 -8.35
C ASP A 54 20.63 5.36 -8.53
N LYS A 55 21.63 4.50 -8.36
CA LYS A 55 21.42 3.04 -8.38
C LYS A 55 20.43 2.64 -7.28
N VAL A 56 19.50 1.76 -7.61
CA VAL A 56 18.57 1.15 -6.65
C VAL A 56 18.87 -0.34 -6.49
N THR A 57 18.66 -0.87 -5.28
CA THR A 57 18.71 -2.32 -5.00
C THR A 57 17.30 -2.79 -4.67
N LEU A 58 16.85 -3.81 -5.39
CA LEU A 58 15.57 -4.48 -5.18
C LEU A 58 15.63 -5.43 -3.98
N THR A 59 14.47 -5.94 -3.57
CA THR A 59 14.34 -6.81 -2.39
C THR A 59 15.06 -8.14 -2.56
N ASP A 60 15.12 -8.65 -3.79
CA ASP A 60 15.80 -9.90 -4.14
C ASP A 60 17.33 -9.76 -4.26
N GLY A 61 17.87 -8.55 -4.08
CA GLY A 61 19.29 -8.22 -4.27
C GLY A 61 19.66 -7.76 -5.67
N THR A 62 18.72 -7.71 -6.61
CA THR A 62 18.97 -7.17 -7.96
C THR A 62 19.30 -5.68 -7.88
N THR A 63 20.38 -5.23 -8.50
CA THR A 63 20.79 -3.82 -8.56
C THR A 63 20.50 -3.21 -9.92
N ILE A 64 19.90 -2.03 -9.97
CA ILE A 64 19.48 -1.37 -11.21
C ILE A 64 20.11 0.02 -11.28
N ASN A 65 20.71 0.35 -12.41
CA ASN A 65 21.31 1.65 -12.67
C ASN A 65 20.33 2.60 -13.40
N PRO A 66 20.50 3.93 -13.28
CA PRO A 66 19.73 4.95 -14.00
C PRO A 66 19.65 4.78 -15.51
N ASN A 67 20.65 4.11 -16.11
CA ASN A 67 20.70 3.88 -17.55
C ASN A 67 19.91 2.64 -17.99
N GLY A 68 19.27 1.89 -17.09
CA GLY A 68 18.47 0.68 -17.41
C GLY A 68 19.26 -0.63 -17.42
N SER A 69 20.58 -0.60 -17.20
CA SER A 69 21.34 -1.82 -16.92
C SER A 69 21.08 -2.31 -15.50
N TYR A 70 21.00 -3.62 -15.31
CA TYR A 70 20.80 -4.22 -14.01
C TYR A 70 21.60 -5.50 -13.84
N GLN A 71 21.90 -5.84 -12.58
CA GLN A 71 22.57 -7.06 -12.20
C GLN A 71 21.68 -7.82 -11.23
N THR A 72 21.26 -9.03 -11.59
CA THR A 72 20.49 -9.92 -10.71
C THR A 72 21.33 -10.38 -9.52
N SER A 73 20.70 -10.87 -8.47
CA SER A 73 21.41 -11.33 -7.26
C SER A 73 22.37 -12.51 -7.50
N ASP A 74 22.15 -13.29 -8.55
CA ASP A 74 23.08 -14.34 -9.03
C ASP A 74 24.23 -13.80 -9.92
N GLY A 75 24.32 -12.47 -10.08
CA GLY A 75 25.42 -11.80 -10.75
C GLY A 75 25.25 -11.59 -12.27
N LYS A 76 24.16 -12.04 -12.89
CA LYS A 76 23.93 -11.85 -14.33
C LYS A 76 23.67 -10.38 -14.64
N LYS A 77 24.38 -9.85 -15.65
CA LYS A 77 24.22 -8.48 -16.13
C LYS A 77 23.26 -8.45 -17.31
N LEU A 78 22.22 -7.62 -17.21
CA LEU A 78 21.12 -7.52 -18.15
C LEU A 78 20.77 -6.04 -18.37
N ARG A 79 19.86 -5.77 -19.30
CA ARG A 79 19.39 -4.41 -19.61
C ARG A 79 17.90 -4.43 -19.92
N LEU A 80 17.16 -3.52 -19.31
CA LEU A 80 15.76 -3.27 -19.65
C LEU A 80 15.66 -2.71 -21.07
N ARG A 81 14.66 -3.18 -21.81
CA ARG A 81 14.20 -2.57 -23.06
C ARG A 81 13.06 -1.61 -22.77
N ASP A 82 12.81 -0.74 -23.73
CA ASP A 82 11.72 0.23 -23.61
C ASP A 82 10.37 -0.49 -23.38
N GLY A 83 9.63 0.00 -22.39
CA GLY A 83 8.39 -0.60 -21.92
C GLY A 83 8.55 -1.77 -20.95
N GLU A 84 9.73 -2.38 -20.81
CA GLU A 84 9.95 -3.47 -19.85
C GLU A 84 10.01 -2.94 -18.41
N CYS A 85 9.55 -3.76 -17.46
CA CYS A 85 9.61 -3.43 -16.05
C CYS A 85 10.08 -4.60 -15.16
N LEU A 86 10.64 -4.25 -14.00
CA LEU A 86 10.99 -5.15 -12.91
C LEU A 86 10.14 -4.79 -11.69
N ASP A 87 9.48 -5.76 -11.08
CA ASP A 87 8.90 -5.57 -9.75
C ASP A 87 9.98 -5.51 -8.66
N MET A 88 9.60 -5.21 -7.43
CA MET A 88 10.55 -5.16 -6.30
C MET A 88 11.20 -6.50 -5.92
N ASN A 89 10.76 -7.62 -6.50
CA ASN A 89 11.33 -8.96 -6.31
C ASN A 89 12.21 -9.38 -7.50
N GLY A 90 12.51 -8.46 -8.43
CA GLY A 90 13.35 -8.74 -9.60
C GLY A 90 12.64 -9.55 -10.69
N VAL A 91 11.32 -9.71 -10.64
CA VAL A 91 10.56 -10.37 -11.70
C VAL A 91 10.40 -9.40 -12.86
N LYS A 92 10.89 -9.81 -14.05
CA LYS A 92 10.80 -9.01 -15.27
C LYS A 92 9.48 -9.26 -16.00
N TYR A 93 8.90 -8.17 -16.49
CA TYR A 93 7.72 -8.17 -17.35
C TYR A 93 8.04 -7.45 -18.66
N THR A 94 7.46 -7.92 -19.75
CA THR A 94 7.64 -7.36 -21.09
C THR A 94 6.96 -6.00 -21.22
N ASN A 95 5.90 -5.77 -20.44
CA ASN A 95 5.21 -4.49 -20.39
C ASN A 95 4.39 -4.33 -19.10
N GLU A 96 3.93 -3.10 -18.89
CA GLU A 96 3.04 -2.70 -17.80
C GLU A 96 1.75 -3.53 -17.73
N TYR A 97 1.17 -3.87 -18.88
CA TYR A 97 -0.08 -4.64 -18.93
C TYR A 97 0.12 -6.04 -18.36
N GLN A 98 1.17 -6.75 -18.76
CA GLN A 98 1.50 -8.08 -18.25
C GLN A 98 1.70 -8.07 -16.73
N TYR A 99 2.38 -7.04 -16.22
CA TYR A 99 2.55 -6.83 -14.80
C TYR A 99 1.20 -6.71 -14.09
N ARG A 100 0.32 -5.82 -14.55
CA ARG A 100 -1.02 -5.62 -13.95
C ARG A 100 -1.85 -6.90 -13.95
N GLN A 101 -1.87 -7.64 -15.05
CA GLN A 101 -2.57 -8.92 -15.11
C GLN A 101 -2.03 -9.93 -14.09
N ARG A 102 -0.70 -9.98 -13.90
CA ARG A 102 -0.09 -10.83 -12.87
C ARG A 102 -0.56 -10.43 -11.47
N ILE A 103 -0.57 -9.14 -11.17
CA ILE A 103 -0.97 -8.64 -9.85
C ILE A 103 -2.44 -8.90 -9.57
N GLN A 104 -3.31 -8.65 -10.55
CA GLN A 104 -4.73 -8.96 -10.46
C GLN A 104 -4.97 -10.45 -10.21
N ASN A 105 -4.24 -11.33 -10.92
CA ASN A 105 -4.33 -12.78 -10.72
C ASN A 105 -3.83 -13.22 -9.34
N GLU A 106 -2.76 -12.63 -8.82
CA GLU A 106 -2.26 -12.89 -7.46
C GLU A 106 -3.23 -12.44 -6.39
N ASN A 107 -3.94 -11.33 -6.63
CA ASN A 107 -4.93 -10.78 -5.73
C ASN A 107 -6.30 -11.47 -5.84
N LYS A 108 -6.57 -12.24 -6.91
CA LYS A 108 -7.87 -12.87 -7.20
C LYS A 108 -8.41 -13.78 -6.07
N ASN A 109 -7.52 -14.33 -5.24
CA ASN A 109 -7.87 -15.20 -4.11
C ASN A 109 -7.71 -14.52 -2.74
N LEU A 110 -7.42 -13.20 -2.71
CA LEU A 110 -7.36 -12.43 -1.48
C LEU A 110 -8.71 -11.75 -1.25
N SER A 111 -9.18 -11.74 -0.01
CA SER A 111 -10.35 -10.93 0.35
C SER A 111 -10.00 -9.44 0.28
N GLU A 112 -11.01 -8.58 0.07
CA GLU A 112 -10.84 -7.12 0.16
C GLU A 112 -10.23 -6.65 1.49
N ALA A 113 -10.43 -7.42 2.57
CA ALA A 113 -9.77 -7.16 3.85
C ALA A 113 -8.25 -7.46 3.79
N GLN A 114 -7.83 -8.52 3.10
CA GLN A 114 -6.41 -8.87 2.92
C GLN A 114 -5.69 -7.94 1.93
N ILE A 115 -6.39 -7.45 0.91
CA ILE A 115 -5.87 -6.43 -0.02
C ILE A 115 -5.70 -5.09 0.73
N ARG A 116 -6.70 -4.70 1.52
CA ARG A 116 -6.59 -3.52 2.40
C ARG A 116 -5.48 -3.67 3.41
N GLU A 117 -5.32 -4.80 4.10
CA GLU A 117 -4.20 -5.00 5.04
C GLU A 117 -2.82 -4.85 4.35
N LYS A 118 -2.68 -5.38 3.12
CA LYS A 118 -1.46 -5.23 2.31
C LYS A 118 -1.18 -3.75 1.96
N ASN A 119 -2.21 -2.95 1.69
CA ASN A 119 -2.12 -1.53 1.31
C ASN A 119 -2.04 -0.57 2.52
N GLN A 120 -2.74 -0.88 3.61
CA GLN A 120 -2.84 -0.10 4.86
C GLN A 120 -1.48 0.01 5.57
N ASN A 121 -0.66 -1.02 5.42
CA ASN A 121 0.73 -1.09 5.88
C ASN A 121 1.65 0.02 5.31
N ARG A 122 1.22 0.76 4.28
CA ARG A 122 1.99 1.83 3.63
C ARG A 122 1.50 3.26 3.94
N THR A 123 0.34 3.40 4.59
CA THR A 123 -0.22 4.72 4.94
C THR A 123 -0.03 5.00 6.42
N GLN A 124 0.44 6.21 6.74
CA GLN A 124 0.69 6.66 8.10
C GLN A 124 0.19 8.08 8.30
N PHE A 125 -0.31 8.40 9.49
CA PHE A 125 -0.70 9.74 9.88
C PHE A 125 0.33 10.25 10.87
N MET A 126 1.24 11.10 10.40
CA MET A 126 2.40 11.57 11.16
C MET A 126 2.22 13.03 11.56
N LEU A 127 2.57 13.36 12.80
CA LEU A 127 2.63 14.75 13.23
C LEU A 127 3.96 15.37 12.76
N LEU A 128 3.87 16.38 11.91
CA LEU A 128 4.98 17.20 11.46
C LEU A 128 4.64 18.67 11.61
N ASN A 129 5.49 19.44 12.28
CA ASN A 129 5.32 20.87 12.53
C ASN A 129 3.93 21.20 13.10
N GLY A 130 3.46 20.39 14.06
CA GLY A 130 2.16 20.58 14.71
C GLY A 130 0.94 20.26 13.85
N THR A 131 1.12 19.71 12.65
CA THR A 131 0.04 19.30 11.73
C THR A 131 0.19 17.83 11.34
N VAL A 132 -0.92 17.12 11.21
CA VAL A 132 -0.93 15.74 10.75
C VAL A 132 -0.89 15.66 9.23
N PHE A 133 0.07 14.90 8.72
CA PHE A 133 0.18 14.52 7.32
C PHE A 133 -0.15 13.05 7.16
N GLN A 134 -1.01 12.74 6.19
CA GLN A 134 -1.10 11.42 5.61
C GLN A 134 0.12 11.21 4.72
N VAL A 135 1.04 10.38 5.19
CA VAL A 135 2.24 9.98 4.48
C VAL A 135 1.99 8.63 3.82
N ARG A 136 2.12 8.59 2.50
CA ARG A 136 2.07 7.37 1.70
C ARG A 136 3.24 7.38 0.74
N ASN A 137 4.21 6.49 0.97
CA ASN A 137 5.50 6.46 0.30
C ASN A 137 6.24 7.82 0.35
N GLU A 138 6.29 8.53 -0.77
CA GLU A 138 6.89 9.86 -0.94
C GLU A 138 5.85 10.99 -0.92
N SER A 139 4.55 10.67 -1.08
CA SER A 139 3.47 11.64 -0.97
C SER A 139 3.19 12.01 0.49
N GLN A 140 2.96 13.29 0.74
CA GLN A 140 2.53 13.83 2.03
C GLN A 140 1.36 14.77 1.80
N ASN A 141 0.18 14.39 2.32
CA ASN A 141 -1.01 15.21 2.20
C ASN A 141 -1.45 15.65 3.60
N ARG A 142 -1.55 16.95 3.82
CA ARG A 142 -2.11 17.48 5.07
C ARG A 142 -3.56 17.05 5.20
N ILE A 143 -3.92 16.47 6.34
CA ILE A 143 -5.33 16.18 6.62
C ILE A 143 -6.01 17.47 7.09
N GLN A 144 -7.19 17.77 6.56
CA GLN A 144 -7.92 19.02 6.88
C GLN A 144 -9.01 18.80 7.93
N GLU A 145 -9.51 17.57 8.02
CA GLU A 145 -10.58 17.17 8.93
C GLU A 145 -10.15 16.00 9.82
N LYS A 146 -10.97 15.70 10.83
CA LYS A 146 -10.79 14.49 11.63
C LYS A 146 -10.98 13.24 10.78
N LEU A 147 -10.18 12.21 11.03
CA LEU A 147 -10.24 10.94 10.31
C LEU A 147 -10.55 9.79 11.28
N ASN A 148 -11.48 8.94 10.89
CA ASN A 148 -11.73 7.67 11.56
C ASN A 148 -10.73 6.65 11.02
N LEU A 149 -9.90 6.13 11.92
CA LEU A 149 -9.00 5.03 11.68
C LEU A 149 -9.66 3.72 12.16
N GLY A 150 -8.98 2.61 11.89
CA GLY A 150 -9.34 1.31 12.41
C GLY A 150 -9.35 1.27 13.93
N ASN A 151 -9.97 0.21 14.47
CA ASN A 151 -10.12 0.01 15.91
C ASN A 151 -10.83 1.16 16.66
N GLY A 152 -11.66 1.95 15.96
CA GLY A 152 -12.43 3.05 16.54
C GLY A 152 -11.59 4.24 16.99
N VAL A 153 -10.38 4.39 16.44
CA VAL A 153 -9.51 5.53 16.71
C VAL A 153 -9.91 6.71 15.82
N VAL A 154 -9.92 7.93 16.36
CA VAL A 154 -10.22 9.16 15.61
C VAL A 154 -9.07 10.15 15.79
N ILE A 155 -8.39 10.52 14.71
CA ILE A 155 -7.28 11.49 14.72
C ILE A 155 -7.73 12.84 14.15
N LYS A 156 -7.24 13.95 14.71
CA LYS A 156 -7.49 15.31 14.26
C LYS A 156 -6.25 15.92 13.57
N PRO A 157 -6.42 16.98 12.76
CA PRO A 157 -5.31 17.66 12.07
C PRO A 157 -4.20 18.18 13.00
N ASP A 158 -4.50 18.44 14.27
CA ASP A 158 -3.53 18.94 15.25
C ASP A 158 -2.73 17.82 15.95
N GLY A 159 -2.94 16.57 15.58
CA GLY A 159 -2.28 15.41 16.19
C GLY A 159 -2.93 14.89 17.47
N SER A 160 -4.00 15.52 17.95
CA SER A 160 -4.83 14.93 19.00
C SER A 160 -5.63 13.76 18.43
N TYR A 161 -5.77 12.69 19.21
CA TYR A 161 -6.55 11.54 18.80
C TYR A 161 -7.28 10.90 19.97
N GLN A 162 -8.37 10.22 19.67
CA GLN A 162 -9.21 9.52 20.63
C GLN A 162 -9.22 8.03 20.31
N THR A 163 -9.04 7.18 21.32
CA THR A 163 -9.17 5.73 21.16
C THR A 163 -10.64 5.30 21.22
N ARG A 164 -10.93 4.05 20.85
CA ARG A 164 -12.28 3.46 21.03
C ARG A 164 -12.79 3.54 22.47
N SER A 165 -11.90 3.38 23.45
CA SER A 165 -12.18 3.54 24.88
C SER A 165 -12.32 4.99 25.33
N GLN A 166 -12.46 5.94 24.39
CA GLN A 166 -12.63 7.38 24.63
C GLN A 166 -11.42 8.10 25.25
N ASN A 167 -10.27 7.45 25.37
CA ASN A 167 -9.05 8.09 25.89
C ASN A 167 -8.54 9.14 24.90
N LYS A 168 -8.30 10.36 25.38
CA LYS A 168 -7.74 11.46 24.59
C LYS A 168 -6.22 11.45 24.73
N LEU A 169 -5.54 11.35 23.60
CA LEU A 169 -4.08 11.27 23.48
C LEU A 169 -3.61 12.29 22.43
N ARG A 170 -2.30 12.52 22.35
CA ARG A 170 -1.70 13.39 21.35
C ARG A 170 -0.39 12.79 20.86
N LEU A 171 -0.18 12.83 19.54
CA LEU A 171 1.10 12.49 18.94
C LEU A 171 2.16 13.52 19.35
N LYS A 172 3.40 13.05 19.52
CA LYS A 172 4.58 13.91 19.55
C LYS A 172 5.12 14.11 18.14
N GLU A 173 5.96 15.12 17.95
CA GLU A 173 6.61 15.40 16.67
C GLU A 173 7.32 14.14 16.14
N GLY A 174 7.05 13.79 14.88
CA GLY A 174 7.56 12.60 14.22
C GLY A 174 6.85 11.29 14.56
N GLU A 175 6.03 11.23 15.63
CA GLU A 175 5.21 10.04 15.90
C GLU A 175 4.09 9.89 14.87
N CYS A 176 3.64 8.66 14.65
CA CYS A 176 2.57 8.38 13.69
C CYS A 176 1.58 7.30 14.16
N LEU A 177 0.37 7.36 13.61
CA LEU A 177 -0.59 6.26 13.64
C LEU A 177 -0.64 5.56 12.27
N ASN A 178 -0.78 4.24 12.24
CA ASN A 178 -1.18 3.55 11.01
C ASN A 178 -2.70 3.57 10.81
N MET A 179 -3.17 2.99 9.71
CA MET A 179 -4.61 2.89 9.40
C MET A 179 -5.42 2.14 10.45
N ASP A 180 -4.80 1.26 11.26
CA ASP A 180 -5.47 0.53 12.35
C ASP A 180 -5.49 1.31 13.68
N GLY A 181 -4.97 2.54 13.69
CA GLY A 181 -4.86 3.36 14.88
C GLY A 181 -3.74 2.92 15.84
N GLN A 182 -2.82 2.06 15.40
CA GLN A 182 -1.64 1.67 16.18
C GLN A 182 -0.60 2.79 16.13
N LYS A 183 -0.02 3.14 17.29
CA LYS A 183 1.00 4.18 17.41
C LYS A 183 2.41 3.65 17.19
N PHE A 184 3.22 4.41 16.48
CA PHE A 184 4.64 4.17 16.27
C PHE A 184 5.45 5.43 16.61
N GLN A 185 6.69 5.22 17.03
CA GLN A 185 7.60 6.32 17.38
C GLN A 185 7.95 7.18 16.16
N ASN A 186 8.01 6.58 14.97
CA ASN A 186 8.26 7.26 13.71
C ASN A 186 7.89 6.36 12.52
N ALA A 187 7.88 6.94 11.32
CA ALA A 187 7.61 6.18 10.11
C ALA A 187 8.55 5.02 9.84
N TYR A 188 9.82 5.18 10.21
CA TYR A 188 10.85 4.18 10.00
C TYR A 188 10.55 2.90 10.79
N THR A 189 10.21 3.04 12.08
CA THR A 189 9.86 1.91 12.97
C THR A 189 8.63 1.16 12.48
N HIS A 190 7.59 1.87 12.01
CA HIS A 190 6.43 1.24 11.38
C HIS A 190 6.83 0.46 10.11
N ARG A 191 7.53 1.10 9.17
CA ARG A 191 7.97 0.47 7.90
C ARG A 191 8.82 -0.77 8.15
N LYS A 192 9.75 -0.70 9.10
CA LYS A 192 10.62 -1.84 9.48
C LYS A 192 9.79 -3.03 9.98
N MET A 193 8.80 -2.79 10.86
CA MET A 193 7.93 -3.86 11.36
C MET A 193 7.05 -4.46 10.28
N THR A 194 6.49 -3.64 9.39
CA THR A 194 5.71 -4.11 8.24
C THR A 194 6.54 -5.00 7.31
N ILE A 195 7.75 -4.58 6.95
CA ILE A 195 8.67 -5.36 6.11
C ILE A 195 8.99 -6.69 6.78
N GLN A 196 9.31 -6.67 8.08
CA GLN A 196 9.61 -7.89 8.82
C GLN A 196 8.43 -8.88 8.81
N LYS A 197 7.20 -8.41 9.09
CA LYS A 197 5.98 -9.24 9.02
C LYS A 197 5.77 -9.84 7.64
N GLN A 198 6.03 -9.09 6.57
CA GLN A 198 5.93 -9.58 5.19
C GLN A 198 6.99 -10.64 4.87
N MET A 199 8.24 -10.43 5.28
CA MET A 199 9.31 -11.41 5.13
C MET A 199 8.97 -12.72 5.84
N ASP A 200 8.46 -12.64 7.06
CA ASP A 200 8.10 -13.83 7.86
C ASP A 200 6.91 -14.57 7.25
N ALA A 201 5.87 -13.86 6.79
CA ALA A 201 4.76 -14.46 6.06
C ALA A 201 5.22 -15.15 4.76
N ASN A 202 6.17 -14.56 4.04
CA ASN A 202 6.74 -15.14 2.83
C ASN A 202 7.56 -16.40 3.12
N LYS A 203 8.37 -16.41 4.20
CA LYS A 203 9.10 -17.61 4.65
C LYS A 203 8.14 -18.75 4.98
N VAL A 204 7.05 -18.48 5.70
CA VAL A 204 6.03 -19.49 6.02
C VAL A 204 5.39 -20.05 4.75
N ARG A 205 5.05 -19.19 3.78
CA ARG A 205 4.47 -19.62 2.48
C ARG A 205 5.45 -20.47 1.66
N MET A 206 6.74 -20.11 1.63
CA MET A 206 7.77 -20.91 0.95
C MET A 206 7.92 -22.29 1.59
N ASN A 207 7.98 -22.37 2.92
CA ASN A 207 8.08 -23.65 3.62
C ASN A 207 6.87 -24.55 3.36
N LYS A 208 5.66 -23.97 3.29
CA LYS A 208 4.43 -24.72 2.98
C LYS A 208 4.41 -25.27 1.54
N LYS A 209 4.96 -24.53 0.56
CA LYS A 209 5.12 -25.01 -0.83
C LYS A 209 6.19 -26.10 -0.97
N ILE A 210 7.24 -26.08 -0.15
CA ILE A 210 8.27 -27.12 -0.16
C ILE A 210 7.73 -28.45 0.38
N GLN A 211 6.86 -28.41 1.40
CA GLN A 211 6.22 -29.59 1.98
C GLN A 211 5.13 -30.21 1.09
N SER A 212 4.57 -29.46 0.14
CA SER A 212 3.48 -29.93 -0.73
C SER A 212 3.93 -30.45 -2.10
N LYS A 213 5.23 -30.74 -2.32
CA LYS A 213 5.65 -31.39 -3.57
C LYS A 213 5.07 -32.82 -3.63
N PRO A 214 4.27 -33.18 -4.65
CA PRO A 214 3.79 -34.55 -4.78
C PRO A 214 4.97 -35.49 -4.98
N ASN A 215 5.01 -36.54 -4.18
CA ASN A 215 6.00 -37.60 -4.28
C ASN A 215 5.74 -38.34 -5.60
N ILE A 216 6.48 -38.00 -6.67
CA ILE A 216 6.36 -38.68 -7.95
C ILE A 216 6.95 -40.08 -7.76
N GLN A 217 6.09 -41.04 -7.42
CA GLN A 217 6.42 -42.45 -7.47
C GLN A 217 6.83 -42.80 -8.90
N LYS A 218 8.12 -43.07 -9.10
CA LYS A 218 8.66 -43.65 -10.32
C LYS A 218 7.94 -44.98 -10.57
N ARG A 219 6.98 -45.02 -11.50
CA ARG A 219 6.51 -46.28 -12.08
C ARG A 219 7.65 -46.83 -12.94
N GLY A 220 8.21 -47.95 -12.50
CA GLY A 220 9.22 -48.70 -13.25
C GLY A 220 8.66 -49.14 -14.59
N ARG A 221 9.50 -49.06 -15.64
CA ARG A 221 9.26 -49.73 -16.91
C ARG A 221 9.31 -51.24 -16.67
N VAL A 222 8.22 -51.92 -17.00
CA VAL A 222 8.23 -53.37 -17.20
C VAL A 222 8.72 -53.61 -18.63
N GLN A 223 9.74 -54.46 -18.76
CA GLN A 223 10.27 -54.95 -20.04
C GLN A 223 9.34 -56.02 -20.61
#